data_AF-A0A453JWY3-F1
#
_entry.id   AF-A0A453JWY3-F1
#
_cell.length_a   1.000
_cell.length_b   1.000
_cell.length_c   1.000
_cell.angle_alpha   90.00
_cell.angle_beta   90.00
_cell.angle_gamma   90.00
#
_symmetry.space_group_name_H-M   'P 1'
#
loop_
_entity.id
_entity.type
_entity.pdbx_description
1 polymer ?
#
loop_
_entity_poly.entity_id
_entity_poly.type
_entity_poly.pdbx_seq_one_letter_code
_entity_poly.pdbx_strand_id
1 'polypeptide(L)'
;MNLYAQNKRTRESDGNGEVADEHGVMDNPDQDDQGLSTELENAKKELSDIHSKLIKGFMDIGATSTRNVAIKNIGELSYKPFQQACLKKLPPEEASKKASELYNFWQKQLLNPEWNPSKTVMEKGNPKEGISKEIDVDDADLLKLRAEWGEDVYKAVANCLVEIEKCGRLTDRTIIPVIWDQKEDRTATRSESVEYMCSQVRRLRTRRN
;
A
#
# COMPACT_ATOMS: atom_id res chain seq x y z
N MET A 1 12.41 2.38 -72.50
CA MET A 1 13.17 2.96 -73.63
C MET A 1 12.36 4.12 -74.20
N ASN A 2 12.82 5.37 -73.96
CA ASN A 2 12.43 6.68 -74.53
C ASN A 2 12.83 7.73 -73.46
N LEU A 3 14.01 8.34 -73.49
CA LEU A 3 14.45 9.48 -74.33
C LEU A 3 13.38 10.58 -74.39
N TYR A 4 13.60 11.71 -73.73
CA TYR A 4 13.98 12.97 -74.39
C TYR A 4 14.40 14.03 -73.37
N ALA A 5 15.48 14.73 -73.71
CA ALA A 5 16.18 15.73 -72.94
C ALA A 5 15.54 17.13 -73.07
N GLN A 6 15.89 18.05 -72.16
CA GLN A 6 16.28 19.41 -72.54
C GLN A 6 17.00 20.12 -71.40
N ASN A 7 18.33 20.21 -71.55
CA ASN A 7 19.19 21.17 -70.86
C ASN A 7 19.31 22.41 -71.75
N LYS A 8 19.16 23.61 -71.18
CA LYS A 8 19.67 24.85 -71.78
C LYS A 8 20.19 25.78 -70.68
N ARG A 9 21.51 26.01 -70.71
CA ARG A 9 22.27 27.02 -69.93
C ARG A 9 21.91 28.44 -70.41
N THR A 10 21.90 29.44 -69.51
CA THR A 10 22.95 30.49 -69.38
C THR A 10 22.61 31.60 -68.36
N ARG A 11 23.56 31.82 -67.44
CA ARG A 11 24.13 33.07 -66.83
C ARG A 11 23.28 34.17 -66.16
N GLU A 12 23.60 34.32 -64.85
CA GLU A 12 24.03 35.52 -64.08
C GLU A 12 23.21 36.82 -64.12
N SER A 13 22.71 37.24 -62.94
CA SER A 13 22.69 38.64 -62.47
C SER A 13 22.34 38.69 -60.97
N ASP A 14 23.13 39.47 -60.22
CA ASP A 14 23.09 39.70 -58.78
C ASP A 14 21.77 40.27 -58.23
N GLY A 15 21.51 40.06 -56.93
CA GLY A 15 20.53 40.87 -56.18
C GLY A 15 20.00 40.28 -54.87
N ASN A 16 20.78 40.42 -53.80
CA ASN A 16 20.38 40.73 -52.41
C ASN A 16 18.96 40.36 -51.90
N GLY A 17 18.90 39.56 -50.83
CA GLY A 17 17.71 39.48 -49.96
C GLY A 17 17.72 38.31 -48.96
N GLU A 18 17.93 38.64 -47.68
CA GLU A 18 17.55 37.88 -46.47
C GLU A 18 17.91 36.38 -46.40
N VAL A 19 18.99 36.07 -45.66
CA VAL A 19 19.09 34.78 -44.97
C VAL A 19 18.38 34.96 -43.63
N ALA A 20 17.10 34.58 -43.57
CA ALA A 20 16.43 34.38 -42.29
C ALA A 20 17.09 33.18 -41.62
N ASP A 21 17.81 33.44 -40.52
CA ASP A 21 18.27 32.42 -39.60
C ASP A 21 17.03 31.86 -38.89
N GLU A 22 16.35 30.91 -39.55
CA GLU A 22 15.42 30.01 -38.86
C GLU A 22 16.27 29.15 -37.92
N HIS A 23 16.54 29.67 -36.72
CA HIS A 23 16.83 28.85 -35.56
C HIS A 23 15.64 27.91 -35.39
N GLY A 24 15.74 26.73 -35.98
CA GLY A 24 14.87 25.62 -35.66
C GLY A 24 14.97 25.39 -34.16
N VAL A 25 13.95 25.82 -33.44
CA VAL A 25 13.63 25.27 -32.13
C VAL A 25 13.32 23.81 -32.43
N MET A 26 14.35 22.98 -32.39
CA MET A 26 14.16 21.55 -32.18
C MET A 26 13.53 21.45 -30.80
N ASP A 27 12.20 21.52 -30.75
CA ASP A 27 11.42 21.01 -29.63
C ASP A 27 11.92 19.60 -29.41
N ASN A 28 12.70 19.43 -28.36
CA ASN A 28 13.38 18.19 -28.05
C ASN A 28 12.43 17.47 -27.07
N PRO A 29 11.57 16.56 -27.56
CA PRO A 29 10.50 15.95 -26.75
C PRO A 29 11.05 15.20 -25.53
N ASP A 30 12.32 14.82 -25.57
CA ASP A 30 13.04 14.14 -24.50
C ASP A 30 13.32 15.05 -23.28
N GLN A 31 13.37 16.37 -23.45
CA GLN A 31 13.59 17.29 -22.32
C GLN A 31 12.33 17.47 -21.46
N ASP A 32 11.16 17.52 -22.10
CA ASP A 32 9.87 17.65 -21.41
C ASP A 32 9.52 16.37 -20.64
N ASP A 33 9.81 15.19 -21.21
CA ASP A 33 9.58 13.89 -20.56
C ASP A 33 10.52 13.68 -19.34
N GLN A 34 11.78 14.14 -19.44
CA GLN A 34 12.72 14.10 -18.29
C GLN A 34 12.34 15.07 -17.16
N GLY A 35 11.84 16.26 -17.50
CA GLY A 35 11.35 17.23 -16.53
C GLY A 35 10.17 16.67 -15.73
N LEU A 36 9.16 16.13 -16.43
CA LEU A 36 7.98 15.51 -15.82
C LEU A 36 8.32 14.31 -14.93
N SER A 37 9.27 13.48 -15.35
CA SER A 37 9.75 12.33 -14.56
C SER A 37 10.41 12.78 -13.24
N THR A 38 11.20 13.84 -13.30
CA THR A 38 11.88 14.41 -12.12
C THR A 38 10.88 15.04 -11.14
N GLU A 39 9.91 15.81 -11.65
CA GLU A 39 8.86 16.41 -10.83
C GLU A 39 7.99 15.34 -10.14
N LEU A 40 7.63 14.29 -10.86
CA LEU A 40 6.86 13.17 -10.32
C LEU A 40 7.62 12.47 -9.17
N GLU A 41 8.92 12.25 -9.33
CA GLU A 41 9.74 11.62 -8.29
C GLU A 41 9.87 12.50 -7.04
N ASN A 42 10.07 13.81 -7.23
CA ASN A 42 10.08 14.77 -6.13
C ASN A 42 8.74 14.77 -5.37
N ALA A 43 7.61 14.80 -6.08
CA ALA A 43 6.29 14.75 -5.46
C ALA A 43 6.05 13.44 -4.67
N LYS A 44 6.49 12.30 -5.20
CA LYS A 44 6.41 11.01 -4.48
C LYS A 44 7.24 11.03 -3.20
N LYS A 45 8.45 11.58 -3.25
CA LYS A 45 9.33 11.73 -2.09
C LYS A 45 8.69 12.61 -1.02
N GLU A 46 8.16 13.77 -1.39
CA GLU A 46 7.46 14.66 -0.46
C GLU A 46 6.24 13.97 0.19
N LEU A 47 5.44 13.24 -0.59
CA LEU A 47 4.31 12.48 -0.08
C LEU A 47 4.72 11.38 0.91
N SER A 48 5.84 10.71 0.65
CA SER A 48 6.42 9.70 1.55
C SER A 48 6.91 10.33 2.86
N ASP A 49 7.60 11.47 2.77
CA ASP A 49 8.11 12.22 3.92
C ASP A 49 6.96 12.74 4.80
N ILE A 50 5.89 13.28 4.18
CA ILE A 50 4.68 13.72 4.89
C ILE A 50 4.03 12.53 5.59
N HIS A 51 3.87 11.40 4.90
CA HIS A 51 3.26 10.21 5.49
C HIS A 51 4.06 9.68 6.68
N SER A 52 5.39 9.63 6.56
CA SER A 52 6.28 9.21 7.64
C SER A 52 6.18 10.15 8.86
N LYS A 53 6.12 11.47 8.63
CA LYS A 53 5.91 12.46 9.69
C LYS A 53 4.54 12.30 10.36
N LEU A 54 3.48 12.00 9.60
CA LEU A 54 2.16 11.73 10.15
C LEU A 54 2.17 10.50 11.05
N ILE A 55 2.71 9.37 10.59
CA ILE A 55 2.83 8.14 11.40
C ILE A 55 3.56 8.44 12.71
N LYS A 56 4.72 9.10 12.63
CA LYS A 56 5.49 9.47 13.82
C LYS A 56 4.68 10.35 14.77
N GLY A 57 3.99 11.36 14.25
CA GLY A 57 3.12 12.21 15.06
C GLY A 57 2.00 11.42 15.77
N PHE A 58 1.39 10.46 15.10
CA PHE A 58 0.38 9.59 15.72
C PHE A 58 0.96 8.65 16.79
N MET A 59 2.18 8.15 16.62
CA MET A 59 2.89 7.38 17.65
C MET A 59 3.19 8.25 18.89
N ASP A 60 3.68 9.47 18.67
CA ASP A 60 4.12 10.39 19.74
C ASP A 60 2.94 10.92 20.59
N ILE A 61 1.75 11.05 20.00
CA ILE A 61 0.54 11.50 20.70
C ILE A 61 0.01 10.41 21.69
N GLY A 62 0.74 9.28 21.83
CA GLY A 62 0.49 8.20 22.78
C GLY A 62 -0.70 7.33 22.39
N ALA A 63 -0.96 6.22 23.08
CA ALA A 63 -2.12 5.36 22.83
C ALA A 63 -3.19 5.60 23.90
N THR A 64 -3.97 6.69 23.81
CA THR A 64 -5.20 6.75 24.62
C THR A 64 -6.27 5.93 23.91
N SER A 65 -6.74 4.87 24.58
CA SER A 65 -7.68 3.84 24.13
C SER A 65 -9.07 4.31 23.66
N THR A 66 -9.28 5.62 23.52
CA THR A 66 -10.56 6.25 23.19
C THR A 66 -10.52 7.01 21.86
N ARG A 67 -9.49 6.78 21.03
CA ARG A 67 -9.32 7.48 19.76
C ARG A 67 -9.86 6.66 18.59
N ASN A 68 -10.77 7.27 17.83
CA ASN A 68 -11.31 6.68 16.60
C ASN A 68 -10.23 6.42 15.54
N VAL A 69 -9.11 7.15 15.59
CA VAL A 69 -7.97 6.97 14.68
C VAL A 69 -6.70 6.73 15.51
N ALA A 70 -5.99 5.64 15.22
CA ALA A 70 -4.82 5.18 15.98
C ALA A 70 -3.78 4.50 15.07
N ILE A 71 -2.58 4.25 15.58
CA ILE A 71 -1.60 3.40 14.90
C ILE A 71 -2.01 1.92 15.03
N LYS A 72 -1.96 1.20 13.92
CA LYS A 72 -2.06 -0.26 13.85
C LYS A 72 -0.84 -0.81 13.12
N ASN A 73 -0.25 -1.87 13.65
CA ASN A 73 0.82 -2.59 12.97
C ASN A 73 0.20 -3.68 12.10
N ILE A 74 0.18 -3.46 10.79
CA ILE A 74 -0.32 -4.43 9.83
C ILE A 74 0.67 -5.59 9.76
N GLY A 75 0.15 -6.82 9.79
CA GLY A 75 0.95 -8.03 9.87
C GLY A 75 1.31 -8.45 11.29
N GLU A 76 0.95 -7.68 12.32
CA GLU A 76 1.12 -8.07 13.72
C GLU A 76 -0.19 -8.64 14.28
N LEU A 77 -0.13 -9.84 14.85
CA LEU A 77 -1.27 -10.49 15.46
C LEU A 77 -1.66 -9.86 16.80
N SER A 78 -2.95 -9.90 17.14
CA SER A 78 -3.38 -9.68 18.52
C SER A 78 -3.11 -10.95 19.34
N TYR A 79 -2.45 -10.83 20.49
CA TYR A 79 -2.20 -11.97 21.38
C TYR A 79 -3.48 -12.47 22.10
N LYS A 80 -4.45 -11.57 22.32
CA LYS A 80 -5.62 -11.83 23.18
C LYS A 80 -6.48 -13.02 22.73
N PRO A 81 -6.81 -13.21 21.44
CA PRO A 81 -7.55 -14.39 20.98
C PRO A 81 -6.86 -15.71 21.32
N PHE A 82 -5.54 -15.78 21.16
CA PHE A 82 -4.73 -16.96 21.47
C PHE A 82 -4.76 -17.28 22.97
N GLN A 83 -4.55 -16.25 23.80
CA GLN A 83 -4.64 -16.38 25.26
C GLN A 83 -6.02 -16.90 25.70
N GLN A 84 -7.10 -16.31 25.18
CA GLN A 84 -8.46 -16.70 25.53
C GLN A 84 -8.81 -18.12 25.07
N ALA A 85 -8.38 -18.51 23.87
CA ALA A 85 -8.60 -19.86 23.36
C ALA A 85 -7.86 -20.91 24.19
N CYS A 86 -6.61 -20.66 24.57
CA CYS A 86 -5.84 -21.58 25.41
C CYS A 86 -6.39 -21.69 26.83
N LEU A 87 -6.78 -20.57 27.46
CA LEU A 87 -7.37 -20.57 28.80
C LEU A 87 -8.70 -21.33 28.88
N LYS A 88 -9.45 -21.42 27.77
CA LYS A 88 -10.68 -22.22 27.70
C LYS A 88 -10.42 -23.73 27.65
N LYS A 89 -9.21 -24.17 27.29
CA LYS A 89 -8.89 -25.58 27.02
C LYS A 89 -7.86 -26.19 27.97
N LEU A 90 -7.03 -25.37 28.60
CA LEU A 90 -5.85 -25.81 29.35
C LEU A 90 -5.79 -25.14 30.73
N PRO A 91 -5.11 -25.76 31.71
CA PRO A 91 -4.78 -25.12 32.99
C PRO A 91 -4.01 -23.81 32.77
N PRO A 92 -4.15 -22.78 33.64
CA PRO A 92 -3.59 -21.45 33.41
C PRO A 92 -2.08 -21.41 33.10
N GLU A 93 -1.29 -22.21 33.80
CA GLU A 93 0.17 -22.28 33.62
C GLU A 93 0.56 -22.82 32.23
N GLU A 94 -0.12 -23.89 31.78
CA GLU A 94 0.08 -24.48 30.46
C GLU A 94 -0.53 -23.62 29.35
N ALA A 95 -1.68 -23.00 29.61
CA ALA A 95 -2.40 -22.15 28.67
C ALA A 95 -1.56 -20.96 28.23
N SER A 96 -0.84 -20.32 29.16
CA SER A 96 0.03 -19.18 28.85
C SER A 96 1.16 -19.56 27.91
N LYS A 97 1.85 -20.67 28.21
CA LYS A 97 2.92 -21.21 27.36
C LYS A 97 2.38 -21.58 25.98
N LYS A 98 1.25 -22.29 25.93
CA LYS A 98 0.66 -22.73 24.66
C LYS A 98 0.16 -21.57 23.79
N ALA A 99 -0.43 -20.55 24.40
CA ALA A 99 -0.84 -19.34 23.69
C ALA A 99 0.36 -18.63 23.07
N SER A 100 1.47 -18.52 23.80
CA SER A 100 2.71 -17.94 23.29
C SER A 100 3.30 -18.75 22.13
N GLU A 101 3.34 -20.07 22.23
CA GLU A 101 3.78 -20.95 21.13
C GLU A 101 2.91 -20.79 19.88
N LEU A 102 1.59 -20.81 20.05
CA LEU A 102 0.63 -20.69 18.95
C LEU A 102 0.70 -19.32 18.29
N TYR A 103 0.75 -18.24 19.07
CA TYR A 103 0.93 -16.88 18.59
C TYR A 103 2.20 -16.76 17.75
N ASN A 104 3.35 -17.20 18.28
CA ASN A 104 4.63 -17.08 17.60
C ASN A 104 4.69 -17.91 16.31
N PHE A 105 4.07 -19.09 16.31
CA PHE A 105 3.97 -19.91 15.10
C PHE A 105 3.20 -19.16 14.01
N TRP A 106 1.99 -18.68 14.30
CA TRP A 106 1.17 -18.00 13.31
C TRP A 106 1.72 -16.65 12.88
N GLN A 107 2.36 -15.92 13.80
CA GLN A 107 3.09 -14.70 13.47
C GLN A 107 4.20 -15.01 12.45
N LYS A 108 4.99 -16.07 12.65
CA LYS A 108 6.02 -16.47 11.68
C LYS A 108 5.43 -16.90 10.35
N GLN A 109 4.30 -17.62 10.34
CA GLN A 109 3.65 -18.01 9.10
C GLN A 109 3.11 -16.83 8.32
N LEU A 110 2.49 -15.85 8.99
CA LEU A 110 2.05 -14.61 8.34
C LEU A 110 3.21 -13.82 7.74
N LEU A 111 4.38 -13.86 8.37
CA LEU A 111 5.59 -13.19 7.90
C LEU A 111 6.35 -14.00 6.84
N ASN A 112 5.89 -15.20 6.48
CA ASN A 112 6.49 -16.06 5.48
C ASN A 112 5.83 -15.82 4.10
N PRO A 113 6.54 -15.24 3.12
CA PRO A 113 5.97 -15.02 1.78
C PRO A 113 5.58 -16.30 1.05
N GLU A 114 6.25 -17.42 1.36
CA GLU A 114 5.99 -18.73 0.75
C GLU A 114 4.63 -19.32 1.17
N TRP A 115 4.13 -18.93 2.34
CA TRP A 115 2.78 -19.27 2.76
C TRP A 115 1.83 -18.17 2.30
N ASN A 116 1.17 -18.39 1.17
CA ASN A 116 0.18 -17.47 0.62
C ASN A 116 -1.08 -18.24 0.21
N PRO A 117 -2.02 -18.48 1.15
CA PRO A 117 -3.25 -19.18 0.84
C PRO A 117 -4.03 -18.30 -0.13
N SER A 118 -3.97 -18.66 -1.41
CA SER A 118 -4.59 -17.90 -2.48
C SER A 118 -5.39 -18.83 -3.37
N LYS A 119 -6.59 -18.41 -3.70
CA LYS A 119 -7.48 -19.08 -4.65
C LYS A 119 -7.59 -18.26 -5.92
N THR A 120 -7.65 -18.96 -7.04
CA THR A 120 -7.93 -18.37 -8.34
C THR A 120 -9.43 -18.17 -8.48
N VAL A 121 -9.87 -16.94 -8.71
CA VAL A 121 -11.25 -16.58 -9.01
C VAL A 121 -11.32 -16.14 -10.47
N MET A 122 -12.30 -16.66 -11.20
CA MET A 122 -12.61 -16.20 -12.56
C MET A 122 -13.57 -15.01 -12.47
N GLU A 123 -13.11 -13.82 -12.87
CA GLU A 123 -14.01 -12.68 -13.07
C GLU A 123 -14.90 -12.93 -14.29
N LYS A 124 -16.14 -13.39 -14.05
CA LYS A 124 -17.15 -13.50 -15.13
C LYS A 124 -17.53 -12.09 -15.61
N GLY A 125 -17.18 -11.75 -16.85
CA GLY A 125 -17.81 -10.64 -17.59
C GLY A 125 -16.88 -9.66 -18.32
N ASN A 126 -15.55 -9.80 -18.22
CA ASN A 126 -14.62 -8.94 -18.94
C ASN A 126 -13.95 -9.70 -20.11
N PRO A 127 -13.90 -9.17 -21.35
CA PRO A 127 -13.31 -9.86 -22.51
C PRO A 127 -11.81 -10.14 -22.43
N LYS A 128 -11.14 -9.64 -21.39
CA LYS A 128 -9.83 -10.08 -20.93
C LYS A 128 -10.09 -10.92 -19.69
N GLU A 129 -10.24 -12.23 -19.84
CA GLU A 129 -10.38 -13.18 -18.73
C GLU A 129 -9.12 -13.13 -17.86
N GLY A 130 -9.09 -12.16 -16.94
CA GLY A 130 -8.08 -12.03 -15.92
C GLY A 130 -8.42 -12.96 -14.78
N ILE A 131 -7.58 -13.96 -14.55
CA ILE A 131 -7.57 -14.71 -13.29
C ILE A 131 -7.17 -13.74 -12.18
N SER A 132 -8.07 -13.47 -11.22
CA SER A 132 -7.70 -12.81 -9.98
C SER A 132 -7.25 -13.87 -8.96
N LYS A 133 -6.21 -13.55 -8.17
CA LYS A 133 -5.82 -14.35 -7.00
C LYS A 133 -6.33 -13.63 -5.78
N GLU A 134 -7.24 -14.26 -5.04
CA GLU A 134 -7.75 -13.74 -3.77
C GLU A 134 -7.22 -14.60 -2.63
N ILE A 135 -7.15 -14.07 -1.41
CA ILE A 135 -6.84 -14.88 -0.23
C ILE A 135 -7.89 -15.98 -0.07
N ASP A 136 -7.42 -17.22 0.06
CA ASP A 136 -8.27 -18.36 0.41
C ASP A 136 -8.45 -18.43 1.94
N VAL A 137 -9.51 -17.81 2.41
CA VAL A 137 -9.89 -17.86 3.84
C VAL A 137 -10.33 -19.26 4.29
N ASP A 138 -10.55 -20.20 3.36
CA ASP A 138 -10.86 -21.61 3.62
C ASP A 138 -9.63 -22.53 3.42
N ASP A 139 -8.43 -21.97 3.45
CA ASP A 139 -7.18 -22.73 3.43
C ASP A 139 -7.12 -23.82 4.51
N ALA A 140 -6.49 -24.95 4.18
CA ALA A 140 -6.46 -26.13 5.04
C ALA A 140 -5.82 -25.86 6.42
N ASP A 141 -4.75 -25.06 6.49
CA ASP A 141 -4.09 -24.72 7.75
C ASP A 141 -4.97 -23.77 8.58
N LEU A 142 -5.65 -22.82 7.93
CA LEU A 142 -6.61 -21.93 8.59
C LEU A 142 -7.85 -22.69 9.11
N LEU A 143 -8.39 -23.64 8.35
CA LEU A 143 -9.50 -24.48 8.79
C LEU A 143 -9.10 -25.38 9.95
N LYS A 144 -7.87 -25.93 9.93
CA LYS A 144 -7.31 -26.69 11.05
C LYS A 144 -7.17 -25.82 12.29
N LEU A 145 -6.65 -24.60 12.16
CA LEU A 145 -6.57 -23.62 13.25
C LEU A 145 -7.95 -23.37 13.87
N ARG A 146 -8.96 -23.16 13.03
CA ARG A 146 -10.34 -22.93 13.45
C ARG A 146 -10.90 -24.12 14.22
N ALA A 147 -10.68 -25.34 13.73
CA ALA A 147 -11.14 -26.56 14.40
C ALA A 147 -10.44 -26.78 15.75
N GLU A 148 -9.12 -26.56 15.81
CA GLU A 148 -8.33 -26.83 17.00
C GLU A 148 -8.42 -25.74 18.07
N TRP A 149 -8.55 -24.47 17.70
CA TRP A 149 -8.45 -23.34 18.63
C TRP A 149 -9.64 -22.39 18.61
N GLY A 150 -10.57 -22.57 17.66
CA GLY A 150 -11.83 -21.85 17.59
C GLY A 150 -11.82 -20.62 16.67
N GLU A 151 -13.00 -20.02 16.55
CA GLU A 151 -13.29 -18.94 15.61
C GLU A 151 -12.42 -17.69 15.83
N ASP A 152 -12.20 -17.30 17.08
CA ASP A 152 -11.53 -16.04 17.40
C ASP A 152 -10.05 -16.04 16.96
N VAL A 153 -9.38 -17.19 17.09
CA VAL A 153 -7.98 -17.38 16.67
C VAL A 153 -7.90 -17.42 15.14
N TYR A 154 -8.81 -18.15 14.50
CA TYR A 154 -8.94 -18.16 13.04
C TYR A 154 -9.13 -16.75 12.47
N LYS A 155 -10.11 -15.99 12.98
CA LYS A 155 -10.38 -14.61 12.54
C LYS A 155 -9.18 -13.70 12.76
N ALA A 156 -8.44 -13.85 13.86
CA ALA A 156 -7.25 -13.06 14.11
C ALA A 156 -6.19 -13.24 13.02
N VAL A 157 -5.95 -14.48 12.58
CA VAL A 157 -4.98 -14.79 11.51
C VAL A 157 -5.52 -14.40 10.13
N ALA A 158 -6.75 -14.79 9.80
CA ALA A 158 -7.35 -14.50 8.50
C ALA A 158 -7.49 -13.00 8.24
N ASN A 159 -7.96 -12.22 9.21
CA ASN A 159 -8.08 -10.78 9.06
C ASN A 159 -6.71 -10.12 8.93
N CYS A 160 -5.71 -10.56 9.69
CA CYS A 160 -4.35 -10.05 9.56
C CYS A 160 -3.79 -10.29 8.15
N LEU A 161 -4.05 -11.47 7.58
CA LEU A 161 -3.64 -11.78 6.21
C LEU A 161 -4.32 -10.88 5.16
N VAL A 162 -5.63 -10.65 5.30
CA VAL A 162 -6.40 -9.72 4.45
C VAL A 162 -5.89 -8.29 4.57
N GLU A 163 -5.48 -7.87 5.77
CA GLU A 163 -4.89 -6.56 6.00
C GLU A 163 -3.52 -6.40 5.32
N ILE A 164 -2.67 -7.44 5.37
CA ILE A 164 -1.39 -7.47 4.64
C ILE A 164 -1.63 -7.29 3.13
N GLU A 165 -2.63 -7.99 2.57
CA GLU A 165 -3.02 -7.86 1.16
C GLU A 165 -3.51 -6.46 0.82
N LYS A 166 -4.44 -5.91 1.60
CA LYS A 166 -4.97 -4.56 1.39
C LYS A 166 -3.88 -3.49 1.43
N CYS A 167 -2.81 -3.71 2.18
CA CYS A 167 -1.65 -2.82 2.22
C CYS A 167 -0.58 -3.12 1.16
N GLY A 168 -0.82 -4.08 0.26
CA GLY A 168 0.12 -4.44 -0.81
C GLY A 168 1.41 -5.11 -0.32
N ARG A 169 1.37 -5.78 0.84
CA ARG A 169 2.55 -6.36 1.52
C ARG A 169 2.61 -7.88 1.45
N LEU A 170 1.89 -8.51 0.53
CA LEU A 170 1.97 -9.98 0.34
C LEU A 170 3.38 -10.44 -0.07
N THR A 171 4.13 -9.61 -0.79
CA THR A 171 5.44 -9.96 -1.36
C THR A 171 6.56 -9.95 -0.33
N ASP A 172 6.60 -8.94 0.55
CA ASP A 172 7.67 -8.77 1.54
C ASP A 172 7.26 -9.12 2.97
N ARG A 173 5.94 -9.30 3.21
CA ARG A 173 5.32 -9.63 4.49
C ARG A 173 5.81 -8.78 5.67
N THR A 174 6.29 -7.58 5.41
CA THR A 174 6.91 -6.77 6.46
C THR A 174 5.85 -6.10 7.30
N ILE A 175 6.02 -6.12 8.62
CA ILE A 175 5.15 -5.41 9.55
C ILE A 175 5.33 -3.92 9.34
N ILE A 176 4.22 -3.21 9.11
CA ILE A 176 4.24 -1.75 8.96
C ILE A 176 3.23 -1.06 9.86
N PRO A 177 3.60 0.08 10.46
CA PRO A 177 2.63 0.93 11.14
C PRO A 177 1.81 1.68 10.09
N VAL A 178 0.48 1.64 10.24
CA VAL A 178 -0.45 2.46 9.46
C VAL A 178 -1.34 3.25 10.41
N ILE A 179 -1.83 4.38 9.91
CA ILE A 179 -2.89 5.12 10.59
C ILE A 179 -4.20 4.40 10.27
N TRP A 180 -4.87 3.91 11.30
CA TRP A 180 -6.07 3.08 11.21
C TRP A 180 -7.28 3.83 11.74
N ASP A 181 -8.35 3.84 10.95
CA ASP A 181 -9.67 4.26 11.41
C ASP A 181 -10.37 3.04 12.02
N GLN A 182 -10.58 3.08 13.34
CA GLN A 182 -11.22 2.01 14.10
C GLN A 182 -12.72 1.89 13.81
N LYS A 183 -13.36 2.99 13.39
CA LYS A 183 -14.80 3.01 13.10
C LYS A 183 -15.07 2.41 11.73
N GLU A 184 -14.25 2.76 10.74
CA GLU A 184 -14.42 2.31 9.36
C GLU A 184 -13.65 1.00 9.08
N ASP A 185 -12.90 0.47 10.05
CA ASP A 185 -12.09 -0.76 10.00
C ASP A 185 -11.18 -0.84 8.77
N ARG A 186 -10.46 0.26 8.50
CA ARG A 186 -9.52 0.37 7.39
C ARG A 186 -8.40 1.35 7.68
N THR A 187 -7.39 1.35 6.81
CA THR A 187 -6.39 2.42 6.77
C THR A 187 -7.07 3.77 6.54
N ALA A 188 -6.74 4.73 7.38
CA ALA A 188 -7.19 6.11 7.22
C ALA A 188 -6.44 6.75 6.05
N THR A 189 -7.15 7.55 5.27
CA THR A 189 -6.53 8.36 4.22
C THR A 189 -5.64 9.46 4.83
N ARG A 190 -4.76 10.05 4.02
CA ARG A 190 -3.94 11.19 4.45
C ARG A 190 -4.81 12.36 4.89
N SER A 191 -5.89 12.65 4.17
CA SER A 191 -6.84 13.70 4.52
C SER A 191 -7.51 13.45 5.86
N GLU A 192 -8.07 12.25 6.07
CA GLU A 192 -8.68 11.86 7.36
C GLU A 192 -7.67 11.95 8.52
N SER A 193 -6.42 11.56 8.28
CA SER A 193 -5.34 11.65 9.27
C SER A 193 -5.07 13.11 9.68
N VAL A 194 -4.98 14.03 8.72
CA VAL A 194 -4.76 15.47 8.95
C VAL A 194 -5.97 16.08 9.65
N GLU A 195 -7.18 15.82 9.17
CA GLU A 195 -8.43 16.30 9.77
C GLU A 195 -8.56 15.86 11.23
N TYR A 196 -8.24 14.60 11.50
CA TYR A 196 -8.22 14.05 12.84
C TYR A 196 -7.23 14.83 13.72
N MET A 197 -5.98 15.03 13.29
CA MET A 197 -4.99 15.80 14.04
C MET A 197 -5.46 17.24 14.32
N CYS A 198 -6.03 17.93 13.32
CA CYS A 198 -6.60 19.27 13.49
C CYS A 198 -7.73 19.27 14.53
N SER A 199 -8.61 18.27 14.53
CA SER A 199 -9.68 18.13 15.52
C SER A 199 -9.13 17.95 16.94
N GLN A 200 -8.06 17.17 17.11
CA GLN A 200 -7.42 16.95 18.41
C GLN A 200 -6.81 18.24 18.95
N VAL A 201 -6.12 19.01 18.11
CA VAL A 201 -5.55 20.32 18.48
C VAL A 201 -6.65 21.29 18.92
N ARG A 202 -7.76 21.39 18.17
CA ARG A 202 -8.91 22.24 18.55
C ARG A 202 -9.49 21.85 19.91
N ARG A 203 -9.68 20.55 20.15
CA ARG A 203 -10.19 20.01 21.42
C ARG A 203 -9.28 20.32 22.61
N LEU A 204 -7.96 20.26 22.42
CA LEU A 204 -7.00 20.60 23.48
C LEU A 204 -7.00 22.09 23.80
N ARG A 205 -7.28 22.96 22.82
CA ARG A 205 -7.41 24.41 23.05
C ARG A 205 -8.65 24.74 23.88
N THR A 206 -9.79 24.09 23.62
CA THR A 206 -11.05 24.37 24.34
C THR A 206 -11.06 23.86 25.78
N ARG A 207 -10.26 22.83 26.12
CA ARG A 207 -10.14 22.30 27.49
C ARG A 207 -9.27 23.13 28.42
N ARG A 208 -8.51 24.08 27.86
CA ARG A 208 -7.59 24.96 28.60
C ARG A 208 -8.23 26.28 29.02
N ASN A 209 -9.44 26.57 28.52
CA ASN A 209 -10.30 27.65 28.96
C ASN A 209 -11.38 27.09 29.91
#